data_AF-A0A127SC49-F1
#
_entry.id   AF-A0A127SC49-F1
#
_cell.length_a   1.000
_cell.length_b   1.000
_cell.length_c   1.000
_cell.angle_alpha   90.00
_cell.angle_beta   90.00
_cell.angle_gamma   90.00
#
_symmetry.space_group_name_H-M   'P 1'
#
loop_
_entity.id
_entity.type
_entity.pdbx_description
1 polymer ?
#
loop_
_entity_poly.entity_id
_entity_poly.type
_entity_poly.pdbx_seq_one_letter_code
_entity_poly.pdbx_strand_id
1 'polypeptide(L)'
;MQALQAKGVHAKLLYSRMGKVVADDGSALTIAGTFAGSPSLTVDAVIVPCGNLADIIKNGDARYYLLEAYKHLKPIALAGDARQFKATLNIKNEGEEGVVEADSADAQFMDTLLTLMTAHRVWSRAGKIETIPA
;
A
#
# COMPACT_ATOMS: atom_id res chain seq x y z
N MET A 1 -3.95 -5.12 10.94
CA MET A 1 -2.91 -4.99 11.99
C MET A 1 -2.56 -6.31 12.67
N GLN A 2 -3.54 -7.11 13.11
CA GLN A 2 -3.30 -8.37 13.84
C GLN A 2 -2.34 -9.34 13.11
N ALA A 3 -2.54 -9.58 11.82
CA ALA A 3 -1.67 -10.48 11.03
C ALA A 3 -0.20 -10.01 10.96
N LEU A 4 0.04 -8.70 10.87
CA LEU A 4 1.39 -8.13 10.88
C LEU A 4 2.06 -8.38 12.24
N GLN A 5 1.34 -8.07 13.32
CA GLN A 5 1.82 -8.26 14.69
C GLN A 5 2.15 -9.73 14.98
N ALA A 6 1.33 -10.67 14.52
CA ALA A 6 1.55 -12.10 14.68
C ALA A 6 2.85 -12.61 14.00
N LYS A 7 3.38 -11.86 13.02
CA LYS A 7 4.63 -12.16 12.32
C LYS A 7 5.79 -11.23 12.72
N GLY A 8 5.60 -10.35 13.72
CA GLY A 8 6.61 -9.37 14.12
C GLY A 8 6.86 -8.27 13.08
N VAL A 9 5.93 -8.05 12.14
CA VAL A 9 6.02 -6.99 11.14
C VAL A 9 5.47 -5.70 11.72
N HIS A 10 6.26 -4.63 11.66
CA HIS A 10 5.89 -3.31 12.18
C HIS A 10 5.15 -2.48 11.13
N ALA A 11 4.15 -1.71 11.55
CA ALA A 11 3.37 -0.83 10.69
C ALA A 11 3.58 0.65 11.05
N LYS A 12 3.61 1.52 10.04
CA LYS A 12 3.57 2.97 10.17
C LYS A 12 2.29 3.48 9.50
N LEU A 13 1.44 4.18 10.26
CA LEU A 13 0.27 4.84 9.69
C LEU A 13 0.68 6.18 9.09
N LEU A 14 0.51 6.32 7.77
CA LEU A 14 0.89 7.53 7.03
C LEU A 14 -0.34 8.27 6.53
N TYR A 15 -0.23 9.59 6.45
CA TYR A 15 -1.30 10.44 5.90
C TYR A 15 -0.73 11.72 5.25
N SER A 16 -1.58 12.60 4.75
CA SER A 16 -1.16 13.88 4.16
C SER A 16 -0.69 14.92 5.18
N ARG A 17 -0.99 14.71 6.47
CA ARG A 17 -0.60 15.58 7.59
C ARG A 17 -0.42 14.78 8.88
N MET A 18 0.33 15.34 9.83
CA MET A 18 0.46 14.81 11.18
C MET A 18 -0.84 14.94 11.98
N GLY A 19 -0.86 14.32 13.17
CA GLY A 19 -1.96 14.39 14.13
C GLY A 19 -2.74 13.10 14.21
N LYS A 20 -4.08 13.21 14.30
CA LYS A 20 -4.99 12.06 14.37
C LYS A 20 -6.03 12.11 13.25
N VAL A 21 -6.50 10.93 12.87
CA VAL A 21 -7.68 10.70 12.02
C VAL A 21 -8.62 9.75 12.74
N VAL A 22 -9.91 9.78 12.40
CA VAL A 22 -10.93 8.93 13.02
C VAL A 22 -11.37 7.89 12.01
N ALA A 23 -11.37 6.61 12.41
CA ALA A 23 -11.86 5.51 11.59
C ALA A 23 -13.40 5.46 11.59
N ASP A 24 -13.98 4.58 10.78
CA ASP A 24 -15.44 4.40 10.65
C ASP A 24 -16.11 3.89 11.93
N ASP A 25 -15.38 3.14 12.75
CA ASP A 25 -15.80 2.69 14.08
C ASP A 25 -15.62 3.75 15.18
N GLY A 26 -15.16 4.96 14.84
CA GLY A 26 -14.91 6.05 15.78
C GLY A 26 -13.55 5.99 16.49
N SER A 27 -12.72 4.97 16.22
CA SER A 27 -11.39 4.88 16.81
C SER A 27 -10.45 5.99 16.31
N ALA A 28 -9.63 6.53 17.21
CA ALA A 28 -8.67 7.57 16.87
C ALA A 28 -7.31 6.97 16.49
N LEU A 29 -6.93 7.11 15.23
CA LEU A 29 -5.66 6.66 14.67
C LEU A 29 -4.62 7.78 14.74
N THR A 30 -3.47 7.52 15.36
CA THR A 30 -2.36 8.48 15.42
C THR A 30 -1.46 8.29 14.20
N ILE A 31 -1.22 9.38 13.46
CA ILE A 31 -0.38 9.38 12.26
C ILE A 31 1.09 9.40 12.67
N ALA A 32 1.85 8.43 12.17
CA ALA A 32 3.27 8.25 12.46
C ALA A 32 4.18 9.11 11.57
N GLY A 33 3.71 9.48 10.38
CA GLY A 33 4.46 10.30 9.44
C GLY A 33 3.59 10.77 8.27
N THR A 34 4.06 11.77 7.53
CA THR A 34 3.43 12.11 6.25
C THR A 34 3.98 11.23 5.13
N PHE A 35 3.27 11.15 4.00
CA PHE A 35 3.78 10.43 2.81
C PHE A 35 5.18 10.90 2.41
N ALA A 36 5.41 12.22 2.34
CA ALA A 36 6.72 12.80 2.05
C ALA A 36 7.73 12.66 3.21
N GLY A 37 7.27 12.72 4.47
CA GLY A 37 8.13 12.63 5.65
C GLY A 37 8.60 11.23 6.00
N SER A 38 8.01 10.20 5.41
CA SER A 38 8.41 8.79 5.57
C SER A 38 8.20 8.07 4.26
N PRO A 39 9.03 8.33 3.23
CA PRO A 39 8.80 7.86 1.87
C PRO A 39 8.84 6.33 1.78
N SER A 40 8.39 5.80 0.64
CA SER A 40 8.27 4.35 0.45
C SER A 40 9.62 3.66 0.63
N LEU A 41 10.73 4.33 0.35
CA LEU A 41 12.11 3.88 0.61
C LEU A 41 12.30 3.29 2.02
N THR A 42 11.57 3.77 3.02
CA THR A 42 11.73 3.41 4.44
C THR A 42 10.89 2.21 4.90
N VAL A 43 10.14 1.57 3.99
CA VAL A 43 9.27 0.41 4.29
C VAL A 43 9.48 -0.72 3.29
N ASP A 44 9.11 -1.95 3.67
CA ASP A 44 9.29 -3.14 2.84
C ASP A 44 8.10 -3.43 1.91
N ALA A 45 6.89 -3.00 2.28
CA ALA A 45 5.66 -3.17 1.53
C ALA A 45 4.68 -2.02 1.81
N VAL A 46 3.64 -1.87 0.98
CA VAL A 46 2.60 -0.85 1.13
C VAL A 46 1.21 -1.48 1.17
N ILE A 47 0.40 -1.08 2.15
CA ILE A 47 -1.02 -1.46 2.25
C ILE A 47 -1.85 -0.19 2.17
N VAL A 48 -2.83 -0.17 1.28
CA VAL A 48 -3.86 0.87 1.21
C VAL A 48 -5.20 0.25 1.59
N PRO A 49 -5.73 0.52 2.79
CA PRO A 49 -7.04 0.02 3.19
C PRO A 49 -8.16 0.75 2.43
N CYS A 50 -9.38 0.23 2.53
CA CYS A 50 -10.59 0.92 2.08
C CYS A 50 -10.89 2.14 2.98
N GLY A 51 -12.01 2.82 2.74
CA GLY A 51 -12.47 4.00 3.46
C GLY A 51 -12.77 5.15 2.50
N ASN A 52 -12.60 6.38 2.95
CA ASN A 52 -12.82 7.56 2.11
C ASN A 52 -11.64 7.80 1.15
N LEU A 53 -11.59 7.03 0.05
CA LEU A 53 -10.51 7.10 -0.92
C LEU A 53 -10.40 8.48 -1.59
N ALA A 54 -11.50 9.23 -1.68
CA ALA A 54 -11.53 10.56 -2.29
C ALA A 54 -10.54 11.53 -1.63
N ASP A 55 -10.19 11.32 -0.36
CA ASP A 55 -9.23 12.13 0.40
C ASP A 55 -7.79 12.00 -0.10
N ILE A 56 -7.44 10.86 -0.70
CA ILE A 56 -6.05 10.53 -1.06
C ILE A 56 -5.86 10.19 -2.55
N ILE A 57 -6.91 9.81 -3.29
CA ILE A 57 -6.77 9.34 -4.69
C ILE A 57 -6.21 10.41 -5.63
N LYS A 58 -6.44 11.70 -5.33
CA LYS A 58 -5.89 12.83 -6.09
C LYS A 58 -4.64 13.44 -5.44
N ASN A 59 -4.19 12.93 -4.30
CA ASN A 59 -3.00 13.43 -3.61
C ASN A 59 -1.73 12.98 -4.35
N GLY A 60 -0.87 13.93 -4.72
CA GLY A 60 0.36 13.66 -5.47
C GLY A 60 1.31 12.74 -4.74
N ASP A 61 1.56 13.00 -3.45
CA ASP A 61 2.48 12.21 -2.64
C ASP A 61 1.99 10.78 -2.43
N ALA A 62 0.69 10.58 -2.19
CA ALA A 62 0.11 9.24 -2.05
C ALA A 62 0.27 8.41 -3.33
N ARG A 63 0.00 9.02 -4.49
CA ARG A 63 0.19 8.39 -5.81
C ARG A 63 1.64 8.08 -6.08
N TYR A 64 2.53 9.04 -5.80
CA TYR A 64 3.97 8.85 -5.96
C TYR A 64 4.52 7.78 -5.03
N TYR A 65 4.01 7.68 -3.79
CA TYR A 65 4.39 6.64 -2.84
C TYR A 65 4.19 5.23 -3.44
N LEU A 66 3.07 5.02 -4.12
CA LEU A 66 2.78 3.75 -4.78
C LEU A 66 3.66 3.53 -6.01
N LEU A 67 3.90 4.57 -6.82
CA LEU A 67 4.81 4.48 -7.97
C LEU A 67 6.24 4.14 -7.53
N GLU A 68 6.76 4.81 -6.51
CA GLU A 68 8.09 4.58 -5.95
C GLU A 68 8.20 3.17 -5.35
N ALA A 69 7.19 2.72 -4.60
CA ALA A 69 7.16 1.36 -4.07
C ALA A 69 7.12 0.30 -5.19
N TYR A 70 6.31 0.55 -6.23
CA TYR A 70 6.16 -0.34 -7.37
C TYR A 70 7.47 -0.46 -8.17
N LYS A 71 8.11 0.68 -8.47
CA LYS A 71 9.41 0.76 -9.14
C LYS A 71 10.50 0.05 -8.37
N HIS A 72 10.47 0.11 -7.04
CA HIS A 72 11.39 -0.61 -6.17
C HIS A 72 10.99 -2.06 -5.87
N LEU A 73 10.08 -2.64 -6.66
CA LEU A 73 9.70 -4.06 -6.61
C LEU A 73 9.07 -4.48 -5.27
N LYS A 74 8.47 -3.56 -4.54
CA LYS A 74 7.84 -3.86 -3.25
C LYS A 74 6.47 -4.50 -3.46
N PRO A 75 6.06 -5.43 -2.58
CA PRO A 75 4.67 -5.86 -2.51
C PRO A 75 3.75 -4.68 -2.21
N ILE A 76 2.64 -4.60 -2.93
CA ILE A 76 1.58 -3.59 -2.72
C ILE A 76 0.27 -4.34 -2.48
N ALA A 77 -0.53 -3.89 -1.52
CA ALA A 77 -1.81 -4.50 -1.20
C ALA A 77 -2.91 -3.43 -1.17
N LEU A 78 -3.97 -3.61 -1.95
CA LEU A 78 -5.06 -2.66 -2.15
C LEU A 78 -6.40 -3.31 -1.77
N ALA A 79 -7.05 -2.82 -0.71
CA ALA A 79 -8.32 -3.36 -0.24
C ALA A 79 -9.51 -2.45 -0.63
N GLY A 80 -10.61 -3.05 -1.08
CA GLY A 80 -11.85 -2.34 -1.41
C GLY A 80 -11.66 -1.30 -2.50
N ASP A 81 -12.08 -0.06 -2.26
CA ASP A 81 -11.99 1.03 -3.23
C ASP A 81 -10.55 1.39 -3.57
N ALA A 82 -9.58 1.09 -2.70
CA ALA A 82 -8.16 1.38 -2.95
C ALA A 82 -7.61 0.71 -4.22
N ARG A 83 -8.29 -0.32 -4.75
CA ARG A 83 -7.98 -0.92 -6.06
C ARG A 83 -7.99 0.09 -7.21
N GLN A 84 -8.68 1.23 -7.07
CA GLN A 84 -8.62 2.31 -8.06
C GLN A 84 -7.20 2.87 -8.26
N PHE A 85 -6.28 2.69 -7.30
CA PHE A 85 -4.87 3.06 -7.47
C PHE A 85 -4.13 2.24 -8.53
N LYS A 86 -4.67 1.11 -9.01
CA LYS A 86 -4.11 0.36 -10.15
C LYS A 86 -3.91 1.21 -11.40
N ALA A 87 -4.83 2.16 -11.64
CA ALA A 87 -4.71 3.10 -12.74
C ALA A 87 -3.45 3.98 -12.61
N THR A 88 -3.02 4.31 -11.38
CA THR A 88 -1.74 5.01 -11.15
C THR A 88 -0.55 4.12 -11.51
N LEU A 89 -0.64 2.81 -11.25
CA LEU A 89 0.42 1.84 -11.50
C LEU A 89 0.41 1.23 -12.92
N ASN A 90 -0.52 1.67 -13.79
CA ASN A 90 -0.76 1.09 -15.11
C ASN A 90 -1.05 -0.43 -15.08
N ILE A 91 -1.71 -0.91 -14.03
CA ILE A 91 -2.10 -2.32 -13.86
C ILE A 91 -3.51 -2.53 -14.41
N LYS A 92 -3.68 -3.56 -15.25
CA LYS A 92 -4.97 -3.92 -15.84
C LYS A 92 -5.93 -4.55 -14.82
N ASN A 93 -7.20 -4.70 -15.20
CA ASN A 93 -8.24 -5.20 -14.31
C ASN A 93 -7.99 -6.62 -13.81
N GLU A 94 -7.32 -7.45 -14.60
CA GLU A 94 -6.96 -8.84 -14.26
C GLU A 94 -5.95 -8.94 -13.12
N GLY A 95 -5.32 -7.81 -12.75
CA GLY A 95 -4.33 -7.74 -11.68
C GLY A 95 -2.92 -8.08 -12.13
N GLU A 96 -2.01 -8.17 -11.17
CA GLU A 96 -0.60 -8.45 -11.40
C GLU A 96 0.04 -9.15 -10.18
N GLU A 97 0.96 -10.08 -10.43
CA GLU A 97 1.79 -10.65 -9.37
C GLU A 97 2.48 -9.54 -8.53
N GLY A 98 2.44 -9.69 -7.21
CA GLY A 98 3.00 -8.72 -6.29
C GLY A 98 2.12 -7.50 -6.00
N VAL A 99 0.93 -7.42 -6.61
CA VAL A 99 -0.14 -6.49 -6.20
C VAL A 99 -1.33 -7.31 -5.71
N VAL A 100 -1.53 -7.32 -4.40
CA VAL A 100 -2.62 -8.06 -3.74
C VAL A 100 -3.88 -7.19 -3.76
N GLU A 101 -5.00 -7.77 -4.18
CA GLU A 101 -6.27 -7.07 -4.31
C GLU A 101 -7.40 -7.92 -3.73
N ALA A 102 -8.30 -7.30 -2.98
CA ALA A 102 -9.51 -7.94 -2.47
C ALA A 102 -10.58 -6.89 -2.13
N ASP A 103 -11.84 -7.31 -1.94
CA ASP A 103 -12.90 -6.42 -1.48
C ASP A 103 -12.68 -5.94 -0.04
N SER A 104 -11.97 -6.72 0.78
CA SER A 104 -11.59 -6.37 2.15
C SER A 104 -10.22 -6.94 2.51
N ALA A 105 -9.58 -6.39 3.56
CA ALA A 105 -8.28 -6.87 4.04
C ALA A 105 -8.43 -8.06 5.01
N ASP A 106 -8.94 -9.17 4.50
CA ASP A 106 -9.17 -10.40 5.27
C ASP A 106 -7.89 -11.23 5.49
N ALA A 107 -8.05 -12.44 6.05
CA ALA A 107 -6.93 -13.33 6.33
C ALA A 107 -6.17 -13.74 5.06
N GLN A 108 -6.88 -14.08 3.98
CA GLN A 108 -6.25 -14.52 2.72
C GLN A 108 -5.48 -13.37 2.06
N PHE A 109 -6.03 -12.16 2.09
CA PHE A 109 -5.35 -10.94 1.64
C PHE A 109 -4.03 -10.73 2.39
N MET A 110 -4.08 -10.83 3.73
CA MET A 110 -2.89 -10.65 4.57
C MET A 110 -1.86 -11.77 4.39
N ASP A 111 -2.29 -13.03 4.26
CA ASP A 111 -1.41 -14.18 4.04
C ASP A 111 -0.69 -14.08 2.69
N THR A 112 -1.39 -13.64 1.65
CA THR A 112 -0.81 -13.41 0.32
C THR A 112 0.24 -12.31 0.38
N LEU A 113 -0.06 -11.18 1.02
CA LEU A 113 0.90 -10.10 1.21
C LEU A 113 2.14 -10.57 2.00
N LEU A 114 1.94 -11.25 3.12
CA LEU A 114 3.04 -11.72 3.96
C LEU A 114 3.93 -12.72 3.21
N THR A 115 3.34 -13.58 2.37
CA THR A 115 4.09 -14.49 1.49
C THR A 115 4.95 -13.72 0.48
N LEU A 116 4.43 -12.63 -0.10
CA LEU A 116 5.23 -11.77 -0.99
C LEU A 116 6.35 -11.05 -0.24
N MET A 117 6.12 -10.65 1.01
CA MET A 117 7.15 -10.02 1.85
C MET A 117 8.30 -10.97 2.19
N THR A 118 8.06 -12.28 2.36
CA THR A 118 9.15 -13.24 2.61
C THR A 118 10.04 -13.45 1.38
N ALA A 119 9.51 -13.23 0.17
CA ALA A 119 10.30 -13.18 -1.07
C ALA A 119 11.12 -11.89 -1.23
N HIS A 120 11.03 -10.96 -0.25
CA HIS A 120 11.67 -9.65 -0.19
C HIS A 120 11.19 -8.65 -1.26
N ARG A 121 11.20 -9.04 -2.53
CA ARG A 121 10.79 -8.22 -3.69
C ARG A 121 10.06 -9.06 -4.73
N VAL A 122 9.31 -8.38 -5.59
CA VAL A 122 8.57 -8.94 -6.72
C VAL A 122 9.45 -8.88 -7.97
N TRP A 123 10.37 -9.82 -8.11
CA TRP A 123 11.39 -9.80 -9.18
C TRP A 123 10.81 -9.92 -10.59
N SER A 124 9.67 -10.59 -10.76
CA SER A 124 8.96 -10.70 -12.04
C SER A 124 8.51 -9.36 -12.61
N ARG A 125 8.44 -8.31 -11.78
CA ARG A 125 8.11 -6.93 -12.19
C ARG A 125 9.28 -6.17 -12.82
N ALA A 126 10.52 -6.66 -12.70
CA ALA A 126 11.71 -5.92 -13.15
C ALA A 126 11.66 -5.45 -14.62
N GLY A 127 11.03 -6.22 -15.51
CA GLY A 127 10.85 -5.82 -16.92
C GLY A 127 9.79 -4.75 -17.18
N LYS A 128 9.03 -4.32 -16.16
CA LYS A 128 7.93 -3.34 -16.29
C LYS A 128 8.27 -1.96 -15.74
N ILE A 129 9.23 -1.90 -14.81
CA ILE A 129 9.52 -0.67 -14.06
C ILE A 129 10.14 0.45 -14.89
N GLU A 130 10.70 0.15 -16.07
CA GLU A 130 11.32 1.15 -16.95
C GLU A 130 10.32 2.19 -17.47
N THR A 131 9.03 1.83 -17.54
CA THR A 131 7.97 2.72 -18.02
C THR A 131 7.29 3.52 -16.89
N ILE A 132 7.71 3.31 -15.65
CA ILE A 132 7.10 3.94 -14.47
C ILE A 132 7.79 5.29 -14.21
N PRO A 133 7.07 6.43 -14.32
CA PRO A 133 7.64 7.76 -14.16
C PRO A 133 7.72 8.14 -12.67
N ALA A 134 8.64 7.49 -11.95
CA ALA A 134 8.99 7.75 -10.56
C ALA A 134 10.50 7.61 -10.34
#